data_AF-A0A6J7RPA4-F1
#
_entry.id   AF-A0A6J7RPA4-F1
#
_cell.length_a   1.000
_cell.length_b   1.000
_cell.length_c   1.000
_cell.angle_alpha   90.00
_cell.angle_beta   90.00
_cell.angle_gamma   90.00
#
_symmetry.space_group_name_H-M   'P 1'
#
loop_
_entity.id
_entity.type
_entity.pdbx_description
1 polymer ?
#
loop_
_entity_poly.entity_id
_entity_poly.type
_entity_poly.pdbx_seq_one_letter_code
_entity_poly.pdbx_strand_id
1 'polypeptide(L)'
;MLATGQSQSASRLTTYANAFGLADDVYNGYLLISRGQSASTLFCPNAVLLENPRSCSDSTVPEAVPGPASAQIRADLTRPFLIAEAETDVLRYRPATQDDTDVLRIWESAGTAHSDAYTLGIGDADTATGDGDIALFEAQSAPPSSVYYGIITCGLPLNVGPHTYILRSALHGLDHWVRSGEPPTSMPKLETNADLSAYLMDAHGIVLGGIRTPYVDVPLAVLSGLGQEGGSFCGLFGTTRSFTADELAALYPTSDDFIAKWNAATDAAVESGAILAVDAENIKAAGVTYAAR
;
A
#
# COMPACT_ATOMS: atom_id res chain seq x y z
N MET A 1 14.77 15.92 7.09
CA MET A 1 14.93 14.46 7.03
C MET A 1 13.57 13.82 7.25
N LEU A 2 13.17 12.89 6.38
CA LEU A 2 11.92 12.15 6.49
C LEU A 2 12.19 10.76 7.07
N ALA A 3 11.31 10.26 7.93
CA ALA A 3 11.32 8.88 8.38
C ALA A 3 10.32 8.07 7.56
N THR A 4 10.73 6.89 7.11
CA THR A 4 9.82 5.93 6.45
C THR A 4 10.01 4.54 7.00
N GLY A 5 8.92 3.79 7.08
CA GLY A 5 8.92 2.39 7.47
C GLY A 5 7.67 1.70 6.96
N GLN A 6 7.80 0.41 6.65
CA GLN A 6 6.71 -0.47 6.28
C GLN A 6 6.46 -1.53 7.36
N SER A 7 5.21 -1.89 7.62
CA SER A 7 4.84 -3.02 8.47
C SER A 7 5.38 -2.86 9.89
N GLN A 8 6.16 -3.82 10.39
CA GLN A 8 6.77 -3.75 11.72
C GLN A 8 7.68 -2.53 11.92
N SER A 9 8.35 -2.06 10.86
CA SER A 9 9.18 -0.84 10.97
C SER A 9 8.32 0.43 11.08
N ALA A 10 7.14 0.46 10.47
CA ALA A 10 6.15 1.52 10.65
C ALA A 10 5.59 1.52 12.09
N SER A 11 5.35 0.34 12.67
CA SER A 11 4.95 0.21 14.08
C SER A 11 6.04 0.73 15.03
N ARG A 12 7.33 0.54 14.71
CA ARG A 12 8.45 1.09 15.50
C ARG A 12 8.54 2.60 15.38
N LEU A 13 8.38 3.15 14.17
CA LEU A 13 8.34 4.60 13.96
C LEU A 13 7.13 5.25 14.66
N THR A 14 5.99 4.57 14.70
CA THR A 14 4.82 5.01 15.48
C THR A 14 5.17 5.12 16.97
N THR A 15 5.87 4.12 17.53
CA THR A 15 6.37 4.18 18.92
C THR A 15 7.32 5.34 19.11
N TYR A 16 8.30 5.51 18.21
CA TYR A 16 9.30 6.57 18.31
C TYR A 16 8.63 7.95 18.31
N ALA A 17 7.77 8.24 17.33
CA ALA A 17 7.08 9.52 17.20
C ALA A 17 6.22 9.83 18.44
N ASN A 18 5.42 8.86 18.90
CA ASN A 18 4.54 9.08 20.04
C ASN A 18 5.27 9.20 21.40
N ALA A 19 6.37 8.45 21.58
CA ALA A 19 7.13 8.44 22.83
C ALA A 19 8.11 9.61 22.92
N PHE A 20 8.77 9.96 21.81
CA PHE A 20 9.91 10.89 21.80
C PHE A 20 9.68 12.16 20.97
N GLY A 21 8.63 12.22 20.15
CA GLY A 21 8.41 13.33 19.20
C GLY A 21 8.23 14.73 19.83
N LEU A 22 7.96 14.82 21.14
CA LEU A 22 7.92 16.11 21.84
C LEU A 22 9.28 16.53 22.44
N ALA A 23 10.16 15.56 22.72
CA ALA A 23 11.40 15.80 23.44
C ALA A 23 12.61 15.81 22.50
N ASP A 24 12.69 14.83 21.59
CA ASP A 24 13.84 14.58 20.72
C ASP A 24 13.38 14.07 19.35
N ASP A 25 12.65 14.90 18.61
CA ASP A 25 12.26 14.59 17.22
C ASP A 25 13.34 15.01 16.23
N VAL A 26 14.06 14.02 15.67
CA VAL A 26 15.09 14.25 14.66
C VAL A 26 14.54 14.28 13.24
N TYR A 27 13.26 13.96 13.05
CA TYR A 27 12.61 13.92 11.75
C TYR A 27 11.73 15.15 11.54
N ASN A 28 11.53 15.49 10.28
CA ASN A 28 10.66 16.59 9.88
C ASN A 28 9.30 16.09 9.40
N GLY A 29 9.15 14.80 9.11
CA GLY A 29 7.89 14.17 8.73
C GLY A 29 8.02 12.65 8.65
N TYR A 30 6.88 11.96 8.66
CA TYR A 30 6.79 10.50 8.78
C TYR A 30 5.90 9.92 7.67
N LEU A 31 6.44 8.95 6.93
CA LEU A 31 5.67 8.08 6.03
C LEU A 31 5.56 6.69 6.67
N LEU A 32 4.37 6.31 7.10
CA LEU A 32 4.11 5.03 7.76
C LEU A 32 3.32 4.14 6.79
N ILE A 33 3.94 3.08 6.29
CA ILE A 33 3.37 2.23 5.24
C ILE A 33 2.87 0.93 5.86
N SER A 34 1.64 0.53 5.52
CA SER A 34 1.07 -0.77 5.87
C SER A 34 1.21 -1.13 7.36
N ARG A 35 0.83 -0.22 8.25
CA ARG A 35 1.01 -0.42 9.70
C ARG A 35 -0.23 -1.08 10.31
N GLY A 36 -0.01 -1.92 11.31
CA GLY A 36 -1.12 -2.41 12.13
C GLY A 36 -1.68 -1.34 13.08
N GLN A 37 -2.79 -1.68 13.74
CA GLN A 37 -3.35 -0.86 14.83
C GLN A 37 -2.33 -0.55 15.94
N SER A 38 -1.43 -1.48 16.28
CA SER A 38 -0.53 -1.35 17.43
C SER A 38 0.80 -0.67 17.11
N ALA A 39 1.37 -0.02 18.14
CA ALA A 39 2.76 0.42 18.15
C ALA A 39 3.66 -0.68 18.73
N SER A 40 4.95 -0.67 18.37
CA SER A 40 5.92 -1.62 18.92
C SER A 40 6.22 -1.36 20.40
N THR A 41 6.57 -2.42 21.13
CA THR A 41 7.07 -2.35 22.51
C THR A 41 8.31 -1.45 22.59
N LEU A 42 8.34 -0.53 23.57
CA LEU A 42 9.41 0.48 23.71
C LEU A 42 10.71 -0.13 24.23
N PHE A 43 10.60 -1.10 25.14
CA PHE A 43 11.74 -1.82 25.71
C PHE A 43 11.38 -3.29 25.92
N CYS A 44 12.30 -4.17 25.57
CA CYS A 44 12.13 -5.61 25.68
C CYS A 44 13.49 -6.25 26.00
N PRO A 45 13.84 -6.42 27.28
CA PRO A 45 15.07 -7.07 27.65
C PRO A 45 15.00 -8.54 27.23
N ASN A 46 16.07 -9.03 26.61
CA ASN A 46 16.23 -10.39 26.08
C ASN A 46 15.48 -10.74 24.78
N ALA A 47 15.03 -9.75 23.99
CA ALA A 47 14.44 -10.00 22.66
C ALA A 47 15.39 -10.71 21.67
N VAL A 48 16.68 -10.81 21.99
CA VAL A 48 17.67 -11.57 21.22
C VAL A 48 18.65 -12.24 22.17
N LEU A 49 18.33 -13.45 22.63
CA LEU A 49 19.34 -14.45 22.96
C LEU A 49 18.84 -15.77 22.33
N LEU A 50 19.59 -16.25 21.33
CA LEU A 50 19.29 -17.39 20.46
C LEU A 50 18.90 -18.70 21.19
N GLU A 51 19.10 -18.75 22.51
CA GLU A 51 18.88 -19.92 23.36
C GLU A 51 17.52 -19.92 24.08
N ASN A 52 16.79 -18.80 24.13
CA ASN A 52 15.43 -18.72 24.69
C ASN A 52 14.63 -17.56 24.05
N PRO A 53 13.92 -17.78 22.92
CA PRO A 53 13.14 -16.73 22.28
C PRO A 53 11.93 -16.37 23.16
N ARG A 54 12.07 -15.33 23.99
CA ARG A 54 10.92 -14.70 24.65
C ARG A 54 10.38 -13.62 23.73
N SER A 55 9.11 -13.74 23.36
CA SER A 55 8.42 -12.69 22.62
C SER A 55 8.24 -11.47 23.53
N CYS A 56 8.35 -10.28 22.97
CA CYS A 56 7.99 -9.04 23.67
C CYS A 56 6.48 -8.91 23.96
N SER A 57 5.69 -9.89 23.51
CA SER A 57 4.28 -10.09 23.86
C SER A 57 4.08 -11.02 25.07
N ASP A 58 5.14 -11.60 25.63
CA ASP A 58 5.07 -12.42 26.83
C ASP A 58 4.87 -11.53 28.06
N SER A 59 3.67 -11.57 28.63
CA SER A 59 3.28 -10.80 29.83
C SER A 59 4.10 -11.14 31.07
N THR A 60 4.92 -12.19 31.03
CA THR A 60 5.80 -12.60 32.12
C THR A 60 7.18 -11.92 32.09
N VAL A 61 7.47 -11.07 31.09
CA VAL A 61 8.69 -10.24 31.04
C VAL A 61 8.43 -8.93 31.80
N PRO A 62 8.82 -8.79 33.08
CA PRO A 62 8.36 -7.72 33.97
C PRO A 62 8.88 -6.33 33.59
N GLU A 63 9.95 -6.31 32.79
CA GLU A 63 10.63 -5.10 32.35
C GLU A 63 10.15 -4.63 30.97
N ALA A 64 9.29 -5.38 30.29
CA ALA A 64 8.77 -4.96 28.99
C ALA A 64 7.83 -3.76 29.16
N VAL A 65 8.00 -2.73 28.32
CA VAL A 65 7.10 -1.57 28.26
C VAL A 65 6.23 -1.70 27.01
N PRO A 66 5.02 -2.29 27.12
CA PRO A 66 4.18 -2.58 25.96
C PRO A 66 3.70 -1.28 25.31
N GLY A 67 3.67 -1.28 23.97
CA GLY A 67 2.97 -0.24 23.22
C GLY A 67 1.45 -0.38 23.38
N PRO A 68 0.67 0.68 23.14
CA PRO A 68 -0.79 0.59 23.17
C PRO A 68 -1.30 -0.37 22.08
N ALA A 69 -2.36 -1.12 22.41
CA ALA A 69 -2.99 -2.08 21.51
C ALA A 69 -3.59 -1.43 20.25
N SER A 70 -4.05 -0.18 20.39
CA SER A 70 -4.35 0.74 19.28
C SER A 70 -3.56 2.03 19.49
N ALA A 71 -2.76 2.41 18.50
CA ALA A 71 -1.79 3.49 18.58
C ALA A 71 -2.13 4.58 17.56
N GLN A 72 -2.97 5.52 17.97
CA GLN A 72 -3.16 6.77 17.22
C GLN A 72 -1.90 7.64 17.31
N ILE A 73 -1.67 8.48 16.30
CA ILE A 73 -0.69 9.56 16.35
C ILE A 73 -1.18 10.60 17.36
N ARG A 74 -0.32 10.98 18.30
CA ARG A 74 -0.68 11.95 19.35
C ARG A 74 -1.07 13.31 18.75
N ALA A 75 -2.12 13.89 19.32
CA ALA A 75 -2.68 15.17 18.86
C ALA A 75 -1.80 16.40 19.15
N ASP A 76 -0.81 16.29 20.04
CA ASP A 76 0.13 17.37 20.37
C ASP A 76 1.43 17.35 19.54
N LEU A 77 1.57 16.38 18.62
CA LEU A 77 2.65 16.38 17.64
C LEU A 77 2.36 17.38 16.53
N THR A 78 3.42 18.04 16.05
CA THR A 78 3.32 19.12 15.05
C THR A 78 3.99 18.77 13.72
N ARG A 79 4.66 17.62 13.63
CA ARG A 79 5.26 17.14 12.38
C ARG A 79 4.20 16.54 11.46
N PRO A 80 4.33 16.67 10.14
CA PRO A 80 3.56 15.91 9.16
C PRO A 80 3.68 14.38 9.31
N PHE A 81 2.53 13.71 9.25
CA PHE A 81 2.37 12.26 9.18
C PHE A 81 1.52 11.91 7.97
N LEU A 82 2.04 11.04 7.11
CA LEU A 82 1.27 10.38 6.07
C LEU A 82 1.30 8.88 6.36
N ILE A 83 0.13 8.30 6.60
CA ILE A 83 -0.06 6.87 6.77
C ILE A 83 -0.62 6.32 5.46
N ALA A 84 0.08 5.40 4.81
CA ALA A 84 -0.34 4.79 3.56
C ALA A 84 -0.63 3.30 3.78
N GLU A 85 -1.89 2.91 3.66
CA GLU A 85 -2.36 1.54 3.87
C GLU A 85 -2.72 0.88 2.54
N ALA A 86 -2.27 -0.37 2.37
CA ALA A 86 -2.77 -1.24 1.31
C ALA A 86 -4.15 -1.81 1.66
N GLU A 87 -4.90 -2.27 0.67
CA GLU A 87 -6.17 -2.98 0.90
C GLU A 87 -5.99 -4.17 1.85
N THR A 88 -4.87 -4.90 1.81
CA THR A 88 -4.58 -5.98 2.77
C THR A 88 -4.62 -5.52 4.23
N ASP A 89 -4.21 -4.28 4.49
CA ASP A 89 -3.84 -3.81 5.83
C ASP A 89 -4.94 -3.01 6.52
N VAL A 90 -5.79 -2.36 5.73
CA VAL A 90 -6.76 -1.39 6.23
C VAL A 90 -7.64 -1.97 7.35
N LEU A 91 -8.23 -3.16 7.20
CA LEU A 91 -9.05 -3.76 8.26
C LEU A 91 -8.29 -3.96 9.58
N ARG A 92 -6.99 -4.28 9.53
CA ARG A 92 -6.12 -4.42 10.71
C ARG A 92 -5.67 -3.08 11.27
N TYR A 93 -5.60 -2.06 10.44
CA TYR A 93 -5.28 -0.68 10.83
C TYR A 93 -6.48 0.07 11.43
N ARG A 94 -7.72 -0.23 10.99
CA ARG A 94 -8.97 0.49 11.35
C ARG A 94 -9.08 0.93 12.80
N PRO A 95 -8.76 0.10 13.82
CA PRO A 95 -8.90 0.52 15.22
C PRO A 95 -8.01 1.70 15.64
N ALA A 96 -6.96 2.02 14.87
CA ALA A 96 -6.06 3.15 15.08
C ALA A 96 -6.28 4.30 14.08
N THR A 97 -7.35 4.24 13.27
CA THR A 97 -7.69 5.29 12.32
C THR A 97 -8.00 6.61 13.03
N GLN A 98 -7.82 7.70 12.31
CA GLN A 98 -8.09 9.07 12.73
C GLN A 98 -8.67 9.84 11.54
N ASP A 99 -9.35 10.94 11.82
CA ASP A 99 -9.68 11.91 10.78
C ASP A 99 -8.42 12.64 10.34
N ASP A 100 -8.41 13.10 9.09
CA ASP A 100 -7.34 13.95 8.56
C ASP A 100 -7.25 15.26 9.37
N THR A 101 -6.03 15.75 9.62
CA THR A 101 -5.77 16.99 10.38
C THR A 101 -4.70 17.84 9.70
N ASP A 102 -4.36 19.02 10.24
CA ASP A 102 -3.27 19.84 9.69
C ASP A 102 -1.88 19.18 9.75
N VAL A 103 -1.76 18.02 10.40
CA VAL A 103 -0.51 17.24 10.52
C VAL A 103 -0.67 15.75 10.20
N LEU A 104 -1.88 15.26 9.90
CA LEU A 104 -2.12 13.85 9.59
C LEU A 104 -2.92 13.67 8.30
N ARG A 105 -2.43 12.78 7.44
CA ARG A 105 -3.14 12.25 6.28
C ARG A 105 -3.09 10.73 6.32
N ILE A 106 -4.23 10.09 6.07
CA ILE A 106 -4.31 8.63 5.92
C ILE A 106 -4.78 8.32 4.49
N TRP A 107 -4.00 7.54 3.77
CA TRP A 107 -4.24 7.11 2.39
C TRP A 107 -4.53 5.62 2.39
N GLU A 108 -5.57 5.20 1.67
CA GLU A 108 -6.00 3.81 1.59
C GLU A 108 -6.16 3.42 0.13
N SER A 109 -5.39 2.43 -0.31
CA SER A 109 -5.26 2.09 -1.73
C SER A 109 -6.13 0.90 -2.10
N ALA A 110 -6.99 1.06 -3.10
CA ALA A 110 -7.81 -0.03 -3.62
C ALA A 110 -6.99 -0.96 -4.51
N GLY A 111 -7.24 -2.27 -4.44
CA GLY A 111 -6.63 -3.28 -5.30
C GLY A 111 -5.15 -3.57 -5.00
N THR A 112 -4.58 -3.06 -3.91
CA THR A 112 -3.16 -3.27 -3.55
C THR A 112 -2.97 -4.30 -2.44
N ALA A 113 -1.78 -4.89 -2.38
CA ALA A 113 -1.39 -5.79 -1.30
C ALA A 113 -0.37 -5.17 -0.33
N HIS A 114 -0.21 -5.78 0.85
CA HIS A 114 0.87 -5.43 1.80
C HIS A 114 2.24 -5.55 1.13
N SER A 115 2.41 -6.52 0.23
CA SER A 115 3.51 -6.58 -0.72
C SER A 115 3.00 -7.17 -2.03
N ASP A 116 3.05 -6.36 -3.10
CA ASP A 116 2.62 -6.73 -4.46
C ASP A 116 3.79 -7.30 -5.28
N ALA A 117 3.52 -7.79 -6.48
CA ALA A 117 4.52 -8.30 -7.40
C ALA A 117 5.61 -7.27 -7.77
N TYR A 118 5.30 -5.98 -7.68
CA TYR A 118 6.28 -4.92 -7.87
C TYR A 118 7.33 -4.95 -6.75
N THR A 119 6.89 -4.95 -5.49
CA THR A 119 7.79 -5.04 -4.33
C THR A 119 8.48 -6.40 -4.17
N LEU A 120 7.93 -7.46 -4.76
CA LEU A 120 8.43 -8.83 -4.63
C LEU A 120 9.31 -9.29 -5.81
N GLY A 121 9.68 -8.39 -6.72
CA GLY A 121 10.72 -8.66 -7.71
C GLY A 121 10.69 -7.82 -8.98
N ILE A 122 9.52 -7.36 -9.46
CA ILE A 122 9.48 -6.56 -10.70
C ILE A 122 10.23 -5.24 -10.49
N GLY A 123 10.05 -4.60 -9.33
CA GLY A 123 10.70 -3.34 -8.98
C GLY A 123 12.20 -3.45 -8.70
N ASP A 124 12.75 -4.65 -8.47
CA ASP A 124 14.18 -4.84 -8.17
C ASP A 124 15.10 -4.40 -9.33
N ALA A 125 14.57 -4.40 -10.55
CA ALA A 125 15.26 -3.97 -11.76
C ALA A 125 14.76 -2.63 -12.30
N ASP A 126 13.89 -1.91 -11.57
CA ASP A 126 13.36 -0.63 -12.04
C ASP A 126 14.45 0.45 -12.01
N THR A 127 14.77 0.97 -13.19
CA THR A 127 15.74 2.06 -13.37
C THR A 127 15.07 3.40 -13.68
N ALA A 128 13.75 3.49 -13.49
CA ALA A 128 12.89 4.61 -13.84
C ALA A 128 12.85 4.94 -15.34
N THR A 129 13.13 3.95 -16.20
CA THR A 129 13.11 4.05 -17.66
C THR A 129 11.80 3.57 -18.29
N GLY A 130 10.86 3.04 -17.51
CA GLY A 130 9.59 2.47 -17.98
C GLY A 130 9.57 0.93 -18.03
N ASP A 131 10.71 0.26 -17.92
CA ASP A 131 10.77 -1.21 -18.05
C ASP A 131 10.01 -1.93 -16.93
N GLY A 132 10.11 -1.43 -15.69
CA GLY A 132 9.35 -1.95 -14.55
C GLY A 132 7.85 -1.71 -14.69
N ASP A 133 7.46 -0.58 -15.28
CA ASP A 133 6.06 -0.21 -15.53
C ASP A 133 5.42 -1.14 -16.58
N ILE A 134 6.15 -1.42 -17.67
CA ILE A 134 5.74 -2.41 -18.69
C ILE A 134 5.63 -3.80 -18.07
N ALA A 135 6.63 -4.23 -17.30
CA ALA A 135 6.61 -5.54 -16.65
C ALA A 135 5.41 -5.69 -15.69
N LEU A 136 5.10 -4.64 -14.91
CA LEU A 136 3.94 -4.63 -14.03
C LEU A 136 2.62 -4.63 -14.80
N PHE A 137 2.53 -3.87 -15.90
CA PHE A 137 1.37 -3.87 -16.78
C PHE A 137 1.08 -5.26 -17.37
N GLU A 138 2.11 -5.93 -17.89
CA GLU A 138 1.99 -7.27 -18.47
C GLU A 138 1.66 -8.35 -17.42
N ALA A 139 2.13 -8.16 -16.18
CA ALA A 139 1.82 -9.07 -15.07
C ALA A 139 0.31 -9.16 -14.75
N GLN A 140 -0.53 -8.22 -15.20
CA GLN A 140 -1.99 -8.35 -15.10
C GLN A 140 -2.55 -9.52 -15.90
N SER A 141 -1.87 -9.95 -16.96
CA SER A 141 -2.30 -11.10 -17.76
C SER A 141 -1.59 -12.39 -17.37
N ALA A 142 -0.35 -12.30 -16.90
CA ALA A 142 0.43 -13.44 -16.44
C ALA A 142 1.01 -13.18 -15.04
N PRO A 143 0.17 -13.08 -13.99
CA PRO A 143 0.64 -12.76 -12.65
C PRO A 143 1.50 -13.90 -12.09
N PRO A 144 2.62 -13.59 -11.41
CA PRO A 144 3.45 -14.61 -10.80
C PRO A 144 2.73 -15.22 -9.60
N SER A 145 2.93 -16.52 -9.34
CA SER A 145 2.54 -17.17 -8.08
C SER A 145 3.75 -17.55 -7.21
N SER A 146 4.95 -17.29 -7.71
CA SER A 146 6.22 -17.68 -7.11
C SER A 146 7.26 -16.57 -7.31
N VAL A 147 7.99 -16.25 -6.25
CA VAL A 147 8.98 -15.16 -6.20
C VAL A 147 10.28 -15.62 -5.56
N TYR A 148 11.35 -14.82 -5.70
CA TYR A 148 12.68 -15.12 -5.18
C TYR A 148 13.18 -16.52 -5.58
N TYR A 149 13.10 -16.83 -6.87
CA TYR A 149 13.55 -18.12 -7.42
C TYR A 149 12.87 -19.34 -6.77
N GLY A 150 11.60 -19.22 -6.39
CA GLY A 150 10.81 -20.33 -5.83
C GLY A 150 10.84 -20.43 -4.31
N ILE A 151 11.58 -19.56 -3.62
CA ILE A 151 11.64 -19.56 -2.15
C ILE A 151 10.27 -19.32 -1.54
N ILE A 152 9.45 -18.45 -2.16
CA ILE A 152 8.07 -18.23 -1.75
C ILE A 152 7.15 -18.55 -2.91
N THR A 153 6.20 -19.44 -2.67
CA THR A 153 5.17 -19.84 -3.63
C THR A 153 3.82 -19.85 -2.91
N CYS A 154 2.84 -19.18 -3.50
CA CYS A 154 1.48 -19.08 -2.98
C CYS A 154 0.48 -19.84 -3.84
N GLY A 155 -0.70 -20.11 -3.28
CA GLY A 155 -1.72 -20.96 -3.93
C GLY A 155 -2.40 -20.28 -5.11
N LEU A 156 -2.53 -18.95 -5.06
CA LEU A 156 -3.10 -18.12 -6.12
C LEU A 156 -2.06 -17.11 -6.63
N PRO A 157 -2.23 -16.55 -7.84
CA PRO A 157 -1.32 -15.53 -8.34
C PRO A 157 -1.28 -14.31 -7.41
N LEU A 158 -0.09 -13.76 -7.23
CA LEU A 158 0.18 -12.61 -6.36
C LEU A 158 -0.48 -11.35 -6.91
N ASN A 159 -0.84 -10.42 -6.02
CA ASN A 159 -1.39 -9.12 -6.39
C ASN A 159 -0.42 -8.34 -7.28
N VAL A 160 -0.92 -7.76 -8.37
CA VAL A 160 -0.17 -6.87 -9.28
C VAL A 160 -0.74 -5.45 -9.29
N GLY A 161 -1.54 -5.10 -8.27
CA GLY A 161 -2.04 -3.75 -8.10
C GLY A 161 -0.93 -2.83 -7.60
N PRO A 162 -0.70 -1.68 -8.25
CA PRO A 162 0.53 -0.93 -8.06
C PRO A 162 0.47 -0.08 -6.79
N HIS A 163 0.98 -0.61 -5.68
CA HIS A 163 1.21 0.23 -4.50
C HIS A 163 2.32 1.26 -4.75
N THR A 164 3.25 0.98 -5.66
CA THR A 164 4.42 1.82 -5.97
C THR A 164 4.08 3.26 -6.36
N TYR A 165 3.09 3.49 -7.24
CA TYR A 165 2.77 4.84 -7.73
C TYR A 165 2.15 5.72 -6.64
N ILE A 166 1.26 5.14 -5.84
CA ILE A 166 0.64 5.82 -4.71
C ILE A 166 1.70 6.15 -3.66
N LEU A 167 2.65 5.24 -3.39
CA LEU A 167 3.73 5.49 -2.42
C LEU A 167 4.75 6.53 -2.90
N ARG A 168 5.07 6.56 -4.20
CA ARG A 168 5.88 7.63 -4.80
C ARG A 168 5.20 8.98 -4.63
N SER A 169 3.90 9.05 -4.92
CA SER A 169 3.11 10.28 -4.71
C SER A 169 3.03 10.68 -3.24
N ALA A 170 2.79 9.72 -2.33
CA ALA A 170 2.74 9.96 -0.90
C ALA A 170 4.07 10.52 -0.37
N LEU A 171 5.20 9.94 -0.77
CA LEU A 171 6.52 10.44 -0.38
C LEU A 171 6.79 11.85 -0.92
N HIS A 172 6.43 12.11 -2.18
CA HIS A 172 6.54 13.43 -2.77
C HIS A 172 5.68 14.47 -2.04
N GLY A 173 4.42 14.13 -1.76
CA GLY A 173 3.48 14.96 -1.01
C GLY A 173 3.96 15.23 0.42
N LEU A 174 4.55 14.25 1.09
CA LEU A 174 5.15 14.45 2.41
C LEU A 174 6.38 15.37 2.36
N ASP A 175 7.28 15.20 1.39
CA ASP A 175 8.43 16.12 1.23
C ASP A 175 7.96 17.56 0.97
N HIS A 176 6.96 17.74 0.10
CA HIS A 176 6.35 19.04 -0.13
C HIS A 176 5.78 19.62 1.16
N TRP A 177 4.93 18.86 1.86
CA TRP A 177 4.26 19.29 3.09
C TRP A 177 5.25 19.72 4.17
N VAL A 178 6.35 18.99 4.33
CA VAL A 178 7.42 19.35 5.27
C VAL A 178 8.10 20.68 4.90
N ARG A 179 8.23 21.00 3.61
CA ARG A 179 8.91 22.21 3.13
C ARG A 179 8.00 23.44 3.11
N SER A 180 6.74 23.26 2.73
CA SER A 180 5.79 24.35 2.49
C SER A 180 4.80 24.56 3.63
N GLY A 181 4.57 23.53 4.45
CA GLY A 181 3.47 23.50 5.42
C GLY A 181 2.11 23.14 4.80
N GLU A 182 2.05 22.84 3.50
CA GLU A 182 0.82 22.52 2.80
C GLU A 182 0.59 21.00 2.73
N PRO A 183 -0.44 20.47 3.40
CA PRO A 183 -0.72 19.04 3.38
C PRO A 183 -1.14 18.56 1.99
N PRO A 184 -0.84 17.30 1.61
CA PRO A 184 -1.42 16.73 0.40
C PRO A 184 -2.94 16.63 0.56
N THR A 185 -3.65 16.52 -0.57
CA THR A 185 -5.10 16.39 -0.61
C THR A 185 -5.58 15.20 0.21
N SER A 186 -6.71 15.38 0.91
CA SER A 186 -7.42 14.27 1.56
C SER A 186 -7.92 13.28 0.52
N MET A 187 -7.73 12.00 0.78
CA MET A 187 -8.08 10.92 -0.15
C MET A 187 -9.30 10.13 0.33
N PRO A 188 -10.11 9.57 -0.60
CA PRO A 188 -11.19 8.66 -0.23
C PRO A 188 -10.67 7.46 0.57
N LYS A 189 -11.50 6.95 1.49
CA LYS A 189 -11.24 5.73 2.26
C LYS A 189 -11.87 4.52 1.57
N LEU A 190 -11.34 3.33 1.83
CA LEU A 190 -11.96 2.08 1.39
C LEU A 190 -13.28 1.87 2.11
N GLU A 191 -14.32 1.53 1.36
CA GLU A 191 -15.65 1.30 1.91
C GLU A 191 -15.71 -0.06 2.61
N THR A 192 -16.29 -0.06 3.81
CA THR A 192 -16.44 -1.24 4.65
C THR A 192 -17.87 -1.36 5.14
N ASN A 193 -18.25 -2.57 5.55
CA ASN A 193 -19.51 -2.77 6.25
C ASN A 193 -19.53 -2.03 7.60
N ALA A 194 -20.72 -1.92 8.20
CA ALA A 194 -20.94 -1.08 9.39
C ALA A 194 -20.11 -1.49 10.62
N ASP A 195 -19.70 -2.76 10.72
CA ASP A 195 -18.87 -3.27 11.82
C ASP A 195 -17.36 -3.28 11.49
N LEU A 196 -16.98 -2.72 10.33
CA LEU A 196 -15.59 -2.58 9.85
C LEU A 196 -14.85 -3.93 9.72
N SER A 197 -15.57 -5.03 9.53
CA SER A 197 -15.00 -6.38 9.43
C SER A 197 -14.75 -6.84 8.00
N ALA A 198 -15.38 -6.21 7.02
CA ALA A 198 -15.27 -6.59 5.60
C ALA A 198 -15.44 -5.39 4.67
N TYR A 199 -14.88 -5.52 3.46
CA TYR A 199 -15.02 -4.52 2.39
C TYR A 199 -16.36 -4.62 1.66
N LEU A 200 -16.82 -3.47 1.16
CA LEU A 200 -17.87 -3.42 0.14
C LEU A 200 -17.21 -3.51 -1.24
N MET A 201 -17.69 -4.43 -2.08
CA MET A 201 -17.11 -4.70 -3.40
C MET A 201 -18.02 -4.23 -4.52
N ASP A 202 -17.42 -3.88 -5.66
CA ASP A 202 -18.12 -3.62 -6.91
C ASP A 202 -18.52 -4.91 -7.64
N ALA A 203 -19.11 -4.76 -8.83
CA ALA A 203 -19.57 -5.89 -9.64
C ALA A 203 -18.43 -6.79 -10.18
N HIS A 204 -17.19 -6.31 -10.18
CA HIS A 204 -16.00 -7.07 -10.62
C HIS A 204 -15.28 -7.74 -9.43
N GLY A 205 -15.72 -7.48 -8.20
CA GLY A 205 -15.08 -7.99 -6.98
C GLY A 205 -13.91 -7.13 -6.51
N ILE A 206 -13.84 -5.86 -6.94
CA ILE A 206 -12.86 -4.89 -6.47
C ILE A 206 -13.51 -4.04 -5.37
N VAL A 207 -12.76 -3.72 -4.32
CA VAL A 207 -13.25 -2.87 -3.22
C VAL A 207 -13.71 -1.49 -3.72
N LEU A 208 -14.78 -0.96 -3.12
CA LEU A 208 -15.30 0.38 -3.36
C LEU A 208 -14.51 1.44 -2.57
N GLY A 209 -14.50 2.67 -3.09
CA GLY A 209 -13.76 3.78 -2.49
C GLY A 209 -12.24 3.64 -2.60
N GLY A 210 -11.53 4.27 -1.67
CA GLY A 210 -10.07 4.34 -1.65
C GLY A 210 -9.47 5.17 -2.79
N ILE A 211 -8.14 5.20 -2.80
CA ILE A 211 -7.35 5.69 -3.93
C ILE A 211 -7.39 4.61 -5.01
N ARG A 212 -7.90 4.98 -6.18
CA ARG A 212 -8.01 4.10 -7.35
C ARG A 212 -7.00 4.53 -8.41
N THR A 213 -6.36 3.55 -9.02
CA THR A 213 -5.36 3.72 -10.10
C THR A 213 -5.97 3.22 -11.41
N PRO A 214 -5.37 3.51 -12.58
CA PRO A 214 -5.82 2.92 -13.85
C PRO A 214 -5.90 1.38 -13.84
N TYR A 215 -5.09 0.70 -13.02
CA TYR A 215 -5.14 -0.76 -12.84
C TYR A 215 -6.45 -1.26 -12.20
N VAL A 216 -7.15 -0.37 -11.51
CA VAL A 216 -8.40 -0.64 -10.81
C VAL A 216 -9.61 -0.07 -11.57
N ASP A 217 -9.48 1.13 -12.15
CA ASP A 217 -10.57 1.78 -12.88
C ASP A 217 -10.72 1.31 -14.33
N VAL A 218 -9.65 0.76 -14.90
CA VAL A 218 -9.62 0.18 -16.25
C VAL A 218 -9.05 -1.24 -16.13
N PRO A 219 -9.77 -2.14 -15.43
CA PRO A 219 -9.22 -3.41 -15.00
C PRO A 219 -8.94 -4.35 -16.19
N LEU A 220 -7.76 -4.97 -16.15
CA LEU A 220 -7.41 -6.16 -16.94
C LEU A 220 -7.45 -7.44 -16.11
N ALA A 221 -7.60 -7.29 -14.80
CA ALA A 221 -7.67 -8.35 -13.81
C ALA A 221 -8.50 -7.87 -12.60
N VAL A 222 -9.07 -8.79 -11.83
CA VAL A 222 -9.51 -8.49 -10.46
C VAL A 222 -8.28 -8.48 -9.58
N LEU A 223 -8.07 -7.35 -8.90
CA LEU A 223 -7.00 -7.16 -7.93
C LEU A 223 -7.62 -7.10 -6.54
N SER A 224 -7.09 -7.89 -5.60
CA SER A 224 -7.48 -7.78 -4.20
C SER A 224 -6.27 -7.91 -3.29
N GLY A 225 -6.31 -7.21 -2.15
CA GLY A 225 -5.39 -7.39 -1.04
C GLY A 225 -5.70 -8.62 -0.18
N LEU A 226 -6.80 -9.34 -0.44
CA LEU A 226 -7.27 -10.48 0.35
C LEU A 226 -7.35 -11.79 -0.45
N GLY A 227 -7.69 -12.88 0.24
CA GLY A 227 -8.08 -14.16 -0.38
C GLY A 227 -6.93 -15.08 -0.77
N GLN A 228 -5.70 -14.73 -0.46
CA GLN A 228 -4.54 -15.53 -0.84
C GLN A 228 -4.38 -16.79 0.03
N GLU A 229 -3.89 -17.86 -0.58
CA GLU A 229 -3.72 -19.18 0.01
C GLU A 229 -2.23 -19.59 0.07
N GLY A 230 -1.88 -20.54 0.93
CA GLY A 230 -0.51 -21.09 1.02
C GLY A 230 0.22 -20.73 2.30
N GLY A 231 1.56 -20.65 2.23
CA GLY A 231 2.47 -20.55 3.38
C GLY A 231 2.37 -19.25 4.20
N SER A 232 3.17 -19.17 5.28
CA SER A 232 3.08 -18.17 6.36
C SER A 232 3.19 -16.67 5.98
N PHE A 233 3.46 -16.32 4.72
CA PHE A 233 3.45 -14.93 4.24
C PHE A 233 2.41 -14.66 3.14
N CYS A 234 1.83 -15.71 2.55
CA CYS A 234 0.99 -15.57 1.36
C CYS A 234 -0.22 -14.67 1.60
N GLY A 235 -0.80 -14.68 2.81
CA GLY A 235 -1.89 -13.77 3.17
C GLY A 235 -1.55 -12.26 3.07
N LEU A 236 -0.27 -11.89 2.96
CA LEU A 236 0.18 -10.50 2.77
C LEU A 236 0.24 -10.08 1.29
N PHE A 237 0.18 -11.03 0.36
CA PHE A 237 0.50 -10.75 -1.04
C PHE A 237 -0.72 -10.58 -1.95
N GLY A 238 -1.92 -10.61 -1.36
CA GLY A 238 -3.17 -10.48 -2.08
C GLY A 238 -3.30 -11.46 -3.26
N THR A 239 -4.23 -11.16 -4.16
CA THR A 239 -4.53 -12.01 -5.31
C THR A 239 -4.69 -11.20 -6.59
N THR A 240 -4.39 -11.84 -7.71
CA THR A 240 -4.72 -11.39 -9.07
C THR A 240 -5.51 -12.48 -9.79
N ARG A 241 -6.67 -12.11 -10.35
CA ARG A 241 -7.41 -12.93 -11.33
C ARG A 241 -7.48 -12.21 -12.67
N SER A 242 -6.63 -12.61 -13.61
CA SER A 242 -6.66 -12.09 -14.98
C SER A 242 -8.05 -12.26 -15.61
N PHE A 243 -8.51 -11.27 -16.35
CA PHE A 243 -9.73 -11.40 -17.16
C PHE A 243 -9.50 -12.31 -18.36
N THR A 244 -10.54 -13.04 -18.73
CA THR A 244 -10.62 -13.82 -19.97
C THR A 244 -10.69 -12.91 -21.19
N ALA A 245 -10.40 -13.46 -22.37
CA ALA A 245 -10.54 -12.72 -23.63
C ALA A 245 -11.97 -12.18 -23.84
N ASP A 246 -13.00 -12.95 -23.44
CA ASP A 246 -14.40 -12.54 -23.57
C ASP A 246 -14.75 -11.39 -22.60
N GLU A 247 -14.27 -11.43 -21.35
CA GLU A 247 -14.40 -10.32 -20.39
C GLU A 247 -13.72 -9.06 -20.93
N LEU A 248 -12.50 -9.18 -21.46
CA LEU A 248 -11.76 -8.05 -22.03
C LEU A 248 -12.45 -7.48 -23.28
N ALA A 249 -12.93 -8.32 -24.20
CA ALA A 249 -13.64 -7.87 -25.41
C ALA A 249 -14.98 -7.18 -25.08
N ALA A 250 -15.64 -7.59 -23.99
CA ALA A 250 -16.86 -6.95 -23.51
C ALA A 250 -16.59 -5.56 -22.91
N LEU A 251 -15.47 -5.40 -22.19
CA LEU A 251 -15.07 -4.13 -21.57
C LEU A 251 -14.42 -3.16 -22.55
N TYR A 252 -13.61 -3.70 -23.47
CA TYR A 252 -12.77 -2.96 -24.41
C TYR A 252 -12.93 -3.52 -25.83
N PRO A 253 -13.93 -3.04 -26.59
CA PRO A 253 -14.18 -3.54 -27.95
C PRO A 253 -13.02 -3.36 -28.92
N THR A 254 -12.11 -2.42 -28.64
CA THR A 254 -10.90 -2.16 -29.43
C THR A 254 -9.73 -1.78 -28.52
N SER A 255 -8.50 -1.95 -28.99
CA SER A 255 -7.31 -1.47 -28.27
C SER A 255 -7.32 0.04 -28.09
N ASP A 256 -7.83 0.81 -29.05
CA ASP A 256 -7.97 2.26 -28.93
C ASP A 256 -8.95 2.66 -27.81
N ASP A 257 -10.04 1.91 -27.62
CA ASP A 257 -10.98 2.11 -26.51
C ASP A 257 -10.32 1.84 -25.15
N PHE A 258 -9.54 0.76 -25.03
CA PHE A 258 -8.73 0.50 -23.84
C PHE A 258 -7.75 1.64 -23.56
N ILE A 259 -6.93 2.02 -24.54
CA ILE A 259 -5.89 3.06 -24.38
C ILE A 259 -6.53 4.41 -24.00
N ALA A 260 -7.66 4.76 -24.61
CA ALA A 260 -8.38 5.99 -24.27
C ALA A 260 -8.87 5.99 -22.81
N LYS A 261 -9.48 4.88 -22.35
CA LYS A 261 -9.91 4.72 -20.97
C LYS A 261 -8.73 4.73 -19.99
N TRP A 262 -7.67 3.98 -20.31
CA TRP A 262 -6.46 3.88 -19.51
C TRP A 262 -5.79 5.24 -19.31
N ASN A 263 -5.65 6.02 -20.39
CA ASN A 263 -5.08 7.36 -20.33
C ASN A 263 -5.95 8.31 -19.50
N ALA A 264 -7.27 8.27 -19.69
CA ALA A 264 -8.20 9.10 -18.93
C ALA A 264 -8.18 8.78 -17.43
N ALA A 265 -8.15 7.50 -17.05
CA ALA A 265 -8.04 7.08 -15.66
C ALA A 265 -6.68 7.47 -15.06
N THR A 266 -5.60 7.38 -15.85
CA THR A 266 -4.27 7.83 -15.43
C THR A 266 -4.27 9.34 -15.18
N ASP A 267 -4.88 10.13 -16.08
CA ASP A 267 -5.00 11.58 -15.93
C ASP A 267 -5.83 11.98 -14.69
N ALA A 268 -6.93 11.28 -14.43
CA ALA A 268 -7.73 11.49 -13.21
C ALA A 268 -6.93 11.15 -11.93
N ALA A 269 -6.11 10.10 -11.97
CA ALA A 269 -5.23 9.75 -10.85
C ALA A 269 -4.12 10.81 -10.63
N VAL A 270 -3.64 11.47 -11.68
CA VAL A 270 -2.72 12.61 -11.56
C VAL A 270 -3.43 13.83 -10.99
N GLU A 271 -4.63 14.16 -11.49
CA GLU A 271 -5.40 15.33 -11.04
C GLU A 271 -5.78 15.24 -9.56
N SER A 272 -6.12 14.05 -9.07
CA SER A 272 -6.38 13.82 -7.64
C SER A 272 -5.13 13.89 -6.76
N GLY A 273 -3.93 13.80 -7.34
CA GLY A 273 -2.66 13.68 -6.63
C GLY A 273 -2.34 12.24 -6.18
N ALA A 274 -3.07 11.24 -6.67
CA ALA A 274 -2.80 9.83 -6.36
C ALA A 274 -1.55 9.30 -7.07
N ILE A 275 -1.22 9.86 -8.25
CA ILE A 275 -0.08 9.46 -9.09
C ILE A 275 0.70 10.72 -9.51
N LEU A 276 2.02 10.62 -9.60
CA LEU A 276 2.85 11.71 -10.11
C LEU A 276 2.78 11.80 -11.63
N ALA A 277 2.88 13.02 -12.17
CA ALA A 277 2.92 13.24 -13.61
C ALA A 277 4.05 12.45 -14.32
N VAL A 278 5.20 12.29 -13.67
CA VAL A 278 6.33 11.50 -14.20
C VAL A 278 6.02 10.00 -14.28
N ASP A 279 5.29 9.45 -13.30
CA ASP A 279 4.86 8.05 -13.34
C ASP A 279 3.79 7.84 -14.42
N ALA A 280 2.90 8.84 -14.61
CA ALA A 280 1.84 8.78 -15.61
C ALA A 280 2.37 8.63 -17.04
N GLU A 281 3.52 9.22 -17.38
CA GLU A 281 4.14 9.04 -18.70
C GLU A 281 4.47 7.55 -18.96
N ASN A 282 5.10 6.88 -17.99
CA ASN A 282 5.43 5.45 -18.11
C ASN A 282 4.20 4.55 -18.06
N ILE A 283 3.22 4.85 -17.21
CA ILE A 283 1.96 4.11 -17.12
C ILE A 283 1.20 4.15 -18.45
N LYS A 284 1.12 5.32 -19.09
CA LYS A 284 0.47 5.46 -20.40
C LYS A 284 1.26 4.75 -21.49
N ALA A 285 2.60 4.84 -21.47
CA ALA A 285 3.46 4.13 -22.40
C ALA A 285 3.30 2.60 -22.29
N ALA A 286 3.22 2.07 -21.07
CA ALA A 286 2.93 0.66 -20.82
C ALA A 286 1.54 0.27 -21.37
N GLY A 287 0.52 1.10 -21.18
CA GLY A 287 -0.83 0.86 -21.72
C GLY A 287 -0.89 0.69 -23.25
N VAL A 288 0.03 1.31 -24.00
CA VAL A 288 0.12 1.15 -25.47
C VAL A 288 0.47 -0.29 -25.87
N THR A 289 1.15 -1.07 -25.02
CA THR A 289 1.49 -2.47 -25.33
C THR A 289 0.24 -3.36 -25.42
N TYR A 290 -0.90 -2.92 -24.88
CA TYR A 290 -2.19 -3.60 -25.05
C TYR A 290 -2.58 -3.82 -26.51
N ALA A 291 -2.17 -2.92 -27.42
CA ALA A 291 -2.45 -3.06 -28.85
C ALA A 291 -1.78 -4.29 -29.50
N ALA A 292 -0.83 -4.93 -28.83
CA ALA A 292 -0.18 -6.15 -29.30
C ALA A 292 -0.93 -7.45 -28.92
N ARG A 293 -2.08 -7.34 -28.25
CA ARG A 293 -2.87 -8.47 -27.72
C ARG A 293 -4.01 -8.91 -28.64
#